data_AF-A0A2R6QDC5-F1
#
_entry.id   AF-A0A2R6QDC5-F1
#
_cell.length_a   1.000
_cell.length_b   1.000
_cell.length_c   1.000
_cell.angle_alpha   90.00
_cell.angle_beta   90.00
_cell.angle_gamma   90.00
#
_symmetry.space_group_name_H-M   'P 1'
#
loop_
_entity.id
_entity.type
_entity.pdbx_description
1 polymer ?
#
loop_
_entity_poly.entity_id
_entity_poly.type
_entity_poly.pdbx_seq_one_letter_code
_entity_poly.pdbx_strand_id
1 'polypeptide(L)'
;MRAFDTNNVPTLKIIDFSLRLCVIPLNVASIWLTVTNQQDNSTYGKLEFSSLQSLKYMVCISAISAGYALVAAVSSWVKCLVTKAWLFFVSDQVVAYLLVTSGAAVVEILYLAYNGDKVVTWSEACTSYASFCNRLIIALVLHALTLCCFLVLAVISAYRAFSIFEPPLSPKEGEEQRN
;
A
#
# COMPACT_ATOMS: atom_id res chain seq x y z
N MET A 1 -14.12 0.87 -34.92
CA MET A 1 -15.04 1.28 -33.82
C MET A 1 -14.91 0.22 -32.73
N ARG A 2 -14.02 0.41 -31.76
CA ARG A 2 -13.98 -0.42 -30.55
C ARG A 2 -14.87 0.34 -29.57
N ALA A 3 -15.99 -0.25 -29.16
CA ALA A 3 -16.93 0.37 -28.24
C ALA A 3 -16.16 0.76 -26.96
N PHE A 4 -15.91 2.06 -26.80
CA PHE A 4 -15.28 2.59 -25.61
C PHE A 4 -16.37 2.60 -24.54
N ASP A 5 -16.30 1.62 -23.66
CA ASP A 5 -17.36 1.23 -22.73
C ASP A 5 -17.56 2.33 -21.67
N THR A 6 -18.54 3.20 -21.91
CA THR A 6 -18.97 4.27 -21.00
C THR A 6 -19.44 3.74 -19.64
N ASN A 7 -19.67 2.42 -19.52
CA ASN A 7 -19.99 1.74 -18.26
C ASN A 7 -18.78 1.59 -17.32
N ASN A 8 -17.55 1.79 -17.78
CA ASN A 8 -16.34 1.57 -16.96
C ASN A 8 -16.00 2.74 -16.04
N VAL A 9 -16.37 3.98 -16.39
CA VAL A 9 -16.01 5.17 -15.58
C VAL A 9 -16.70 5.19 -14.20
N PRO A 10 -18.00 4.89 -14.08
CA PRO A 10 -18.65 4.76 -12.77
C PRO A 10 -18.03 3.62 -11.94
N THR A 11 -17.74 2.49 -12.59
CA THR A 11 -17.16 1.30 -11.96
C THR A 11 -15.76 1.57 -11.39
N LEU A 12 -14.87 2.22 -12.16
CA LEU A 12 -13.53 2.60 -11.67
C LEU A 12 -13.59 3.55 -10.47
N LYS A 13 -14.56 4.47 -10.44
CA LYS A 13 -14.75 5.38 -9.29
C LYS A 13 -15.21 4.63 -8.04
N ILE A 14 -16.11 3.66 -8.19
CA ILE A 14 -16.55 2.83 -7.07
C ILE A 14 -15.39 2.00 -6.55
N ILE A 15 -14.62 1.36 -7.43
CA ILE A 15 -13.44 0.57 -7.04
C ILE A 15 -12.40 1.44 -6.32
N ASP A 16 -12.04 2.61 -6.87
CA ASP A 16 -11.12 3.55 -6.23
C ASP A 16 -11.59 3.93 -4.82
N PHE A 17 -12.86 4.30 -4.70
CA PHE A 17 -13.44 4.68 -3.41
C PHE A 17 -13.44 3.51 -2.40
N SER A 18 -13.87 2.32 -2.83
CA SER A 18 -13.89 1.11 -1.99
C SER A 18 -12.49 0.70 -1.54
N LEU A 19 -11.48 0.78 -2.42
CA LEU A 19 -10.09 0.50 -2.07
C LEU A 19 -9.57 1.49 -1.02
N ARG A 20 -9.82 2.80 -1.20
CA ARG A 20 -9.42 3.83 -0.22
C ARG A 20 -10.08 3.61 1.14
N LEU A 21 -11.33 3.16 1.18
CA LEU A 21 -12.01 2.82 2.44
C LEU A 21 -11.47 1.53 3.06
N CYS A 22 -11.11 0.53 2.24
CA CYS A 22 -10.60 -0.76 2.70
C CYS A 22 -9.19 -0.67 3.33
N VAL A 23 -8.30 0.17 2.80
CA VAL A 23 -6.93 0.30 3.33
C VAL A 23 -6.87 0.94 4.73
N ILE A 24 -7.90 1.69 5.14
CA ILE A 24 -7.94 2.33 6.45
C ILE A 24 -7.95 1.28 7.59
N PRO A 25 -8.93 0.36 7.68
CA PRO A 25 -8.92 -0.67 8.71
C PRO A 25 -7.73 -1.63 8.61
N LEU A 26 -7.21 -1.91 7.41
CA LEU A 26 -6.00 -2.74 7.24
C LEU A 26 -4.78 -2.08 7.91
N ASN A 27 -4.55 -0.79 7.67
CA ASN A 27 -3.47 -0.05 8.31
C ASN A 27 -3.69 0.07 9.83
N VAL A 28 -4.90 0.36 10.28
CA VAL A 28 -5.22 0.45 11.72
C VAL A 28 -4.94 -0.89 12.42
N ALA A 29 -5.35 -2.00 11.82
CA ALA A 29 -5.09 -3.33 12.36
C ALA A 29 -3.59 -3.67 12.36
N SER A 30 -2.85 -3.35 11.30
CA SER A 30 -1.39 -3.50 11.24
C SER A 30 -0.68 -2.70 12.34
N ILE A 31 -1.05 -1.43 12.51
CA ILE A 31 -0.52 -0.55 13.56
C ILE A 31 -0.85 -1.12 14.94
N TRP A 32 -2.11 -1.49 15.18
CA TRP A 32 -2.55 -2.03 16.46
C TRP A 32 -1.77 -3.28 16.86
N LEU A 33 -1.67 -4.25 15.93
CA LEU A 33 -0.92 -5.48 16.17
C LEU A 33 0.56 -5.20 16.45
N THR A 34 1.16 -4.25 15.74
CA THR A 34 2.58 -3.92 15.92
C THR A 34 2.84 -3.17 17.22
N VAL A 35 2.08 -2.11 17.52
CA VAL A 35 2.27 -1.26 18.71
C VAL A 35 1.97 -2.01 20.01
N THR A 36 0.99 -2.91 19.99
CA THR A 36 0.66 -3.75 21.16
C THR A 36 1.55 -5.00 21.27
N ASN A 37 2.51 -5.18 20.36
CA ASN A 37 3.38 -6.33 20.36
C ASN A 37 4.49 -6.18 21.41
N GLN A 38 4.43 -7.03 22.42
CA GLN A 38 5.46 -7.17 23.44
C GLN A 38 5.48 -8.62 23.92
N GLN A 39 6.66 -9.11 24.29
CA GLN A 39 6.84 -10.42 24.89
C GLN A 39 8.01 -10.40 25.87
N ASP A 40 7.77 -10.90 27.08
CA ASP A 40 8.78 -11.07 28.11
C ASP A 40 9.42 -12.46 28.02
N ASN A 41 10.73 -12.53 28.22
CA ASN A 41 11.49 -13.77 28.34
C ASN A 41 12.38 -13.69 29.59
N SER A 42 12.38 -14.72 30.44
CA SER A 42 13.14 -14.73 31.71
C SER A 42 14.65 -14.73 31.52
N THR A 43 15.15 -15.21 30.38
CA THR A 43 16.59 -15.32 30.08
C THR A 43 17.09 -14.11 29.29
N TYR A 44 16.34 -13.68 28.29
CA TYR A 44 16.76 -12.64 27.34
C TYR A 44 16.13 -11.26 27.60
N GLY A 45 15.19 -11.18 28.53
CA GLY A 45 14.49 -9.94 28.86
C GLY A 45 13.29 -9.65 27.96
N LYS A 46 12.84 -8.40 28.03
CA LYS A 46 11.63 -7.92 27.34
C LYS A 46 11.93 -7.47 25.92
N LEU A 47 11.12 -7.95 24.97
CA LEU A 47 11.13 -7.49 23.57
C LEU A 47 9.82 -6.77 23.26
N GLU A 48 9.91 -5.55 22.76
CA GLU A 48 8.74 -4.73 22.40
C GLU A 48 8.92 -4.07 21.04
N PHE A 49 7.82 -3.61 20.44
CA PHE A 49 7.84 -2.85 19.19
C PHE A 49 8.83 -1.67 19.21
N SER A 50 8.94 -1.01 20.36
CA SER A 50 9.76 0.18 20.59
C SER A 50 11.26 -0.10 20.47
N SER A 51 11.66 -1.37 20.54
CA SER A 51 13.05 -1.82 20.47
C SER A 51 13.56 -1.90 19.03
N LEU A 52 12.67 -2.02 18.03
CA LEU A 52 13.04 -2.23 16.64
C LEU A 52 12.68 -1.01 15.77
N GLN A 53 13.69 -0.38 15.18
CA GLN A 53 13.51 0.83 14.37
C GLN A 53 12.68 0.57 13.10
N SER A 54 12.82 -0.62 12.50
CA SER A 54 12.03 -1.04 11.34
C SER A 54 10.53 -1.11 11.65
N LEU A 55 10.16 -1.57 12.85
CA LEU A 55 8.75 -1.60 13.28
C LEU A 55 8.17 -0.20 13.47
N LYS A 56 8.93 0.71 14.08
CA LYS A 56 8.54 2.12 14.17
C LYS A 56 8.33 2.73 12.79
N TYR A 57 9.25 2.46 11.87
CA TYR A 57 9.16 2.95 10.50
C TYR A 57 7.88 2.44 9.80
N MET A 58 7.61 1.13 9.83
CA MET A 58 6.39 0.55 9.27
C MET A 58 5.12 1.13 9.90
N VAL A 59 5.08 1.33 11.21
CA VAL A 59 3.94 1.96 11.91
C VAL A 59 3.73 3.39 11.45
N CYS A 60 4.80 4.20 11.36
CA CYS A 60 4.72 5.57 10.85
C CYS A 60 4.19 5.61 9.41
N ILE A 61 4.69 4.75 8.54
CA ILE A 61 4.22 4.68 7.15
C ILE A 61 2.76 4.21 7.07
N SER A 62 2.36 3.19 7.84
CA SER A 62 0.96 2.77 7.89
C SER A 62 0.03 3.88 8.39
N ALA A 63 0.48 4.72 9.34
CA ALA A 63 -0.29 5.87 9.81
C ALA A 63 -0.44 6.95 8.72
N ILE A 64 0.65 7.27 8.01
CA ILE A 64 0.63 8.19 6.86
C ILE A 64 -0.31 7.66 5.77
N SER A 65 -0.22 6.37 5.46
CA SER A 65 -1.07 5.68 4.49
C SER A 65 -2.56 5.77 4.87
N ALA A 66 -2.91 5.49 6.13
CA ALA A 66 -4.29 5.59 6.60
C ALA A 66 -4.83 7.02 6.53
N GLY A 67 -4.03 8.00 6.97
CA GLY A 67 -4.39 9.42 6.90
C GLY A 67 -4.59 9.90 5.46
N TYR A 68 -3.67 9.53 4.56
CA TYR A 68 -3.80 9.83 3.14
C TYR A 68 -5.06 9.20 2.54
N ALA A 69 -5.31 7.91 2.80
CA ALA A 69 -6.48 7.23 2.27
C ALA A 69 -7.79 7.88 2.71
N LEU A 70 -7.89 8.31 3.97
CA LEU A 70 -9.03 9.05 4.50
C LEU A 70 -9.22 10.38 3.79
N VAL A 71 -8.16 11.20 3.70
CA VAL A 71 -8.20 12.50 3.01
C VAL A 71 -8.58 12.33 1.54
N ALA A 72 -8.01 11.33 0.85
CA ALA A 72 -8.28 11.05 -0.54
C ALA A 72 -9.73 10.59 -0.76
N ALA A 73 -10.27 9.73 0.12
CA ALA A 73 -11.67 9.29 0.06
C ALA A 73 -12.64 10.48 0.22
N VAL A 74 -12.38 11.38 1.17
CA VAL A 74 -13.20 12.60 1.38
C VAL A 74 -13.09 13.54 0.18
N SER A 75 -11.87 13.72 -0.35
CA SER A 75 -11.60 14.62 -1.47
C SER A 75 -12.31 14.19 -2.76
N SER A 76 -12.55 12.89 -2.96
CA SER A 76 -13.32 12.38 -4.10
C SER A 76 -14.77 12.87 -4.17
N TRP A 77 -15.34 13.36 -3.06
CA TRP A 77 -16.67 14.00 -3.04
C TRP A 77 -16.64 15.52 -3.23
N VAL A 78 -15.46 16.15 -3.12
CA VAL A 78 -15.30 17.60 -3.22
C VAL A 78 -14.87 17.99 -4.63
N LYS A 79 -15.82 18.47 -5.46
CA LYS A 79 -15.61 18.81 -6.88
C LYS A 79 -14.39 19.69 -7.17
N CYS A 80 -13.98 20.56 -6.24
CA CYS A 80 -12.87 21.49 -6.41
C CYS A 80 -11.48 20.80 -6.37
N LEU A 81 -11.35 19.66 -5.70
CA LEU A 81 -10.08 18.91 -5.58
C LEU A 81 -9.95 17.80 -6.64
N VAL A 82 -11.08 17.32 -7.17
CA VAL A 82 -11.16 16.19 -8.12
C VAL A 82 -10.54 16.50 -9.50
N THR A 83 -10.28 17.77 -9.82
CA THR A 83 -9.73 18.20 -11.12
C THR A 83 -8.24 17.93 -11.30
N LYS A 84 -7.50 17.48 -10.27
CA LYS A 84 -6.06 17.18 -10.37
C LYS A 84 -5.76 15.68 -10.34
N ALA A 85 -6.07 14.96 -11.41
CA ALA A 85 -5.77 13.52 -11.56
C ALA A 85 -4.29 13.20 -11.29
N TRP A 86 -3.39 14.11 -11.67
CA TRP A 86 -1.94 13.98 -11.44
C TRP A 86 -1.56 13.99 -9.96
N LEU A 87 -2.28 14.73 -9.11
CA LEU A 87 -2.02 14.79 -7.68
C LEU A 87 -2.30 13.43 -7.03
N PHE A 88 -3.44 12.82 -7.34
CA PHE A 88 -3.77 11.48 -6.85
C PHE A 88 -2.79 10.44 -7.34
N PHE A 89 -2.41 10.49 -8.63
CA PHE A 89 -1.41 9.56 -9.18
C PHE A 89 -0.07 9.64 -8.45
N VAL A 90 0.49 10.84 -8.28
CA VAL A 90 1.78 10.99 -7.58
C VAL A 90 1.67 10.56 -6.12
N SER A 91 0.61 10.96 -5.42
CA SER A 91 0.43 10.60 -4.01
C SER A 91 0.22 9.09 -3.82
N ASP A 92 -0.59 8.44 -4.65
CA ASP A 92 -0.81 6.98 -4.61
C ASP A 92 0.53 6.24 -4.83
N GLN A 93 1.36 6.71 -5.77
CA GLN A 93 2.70 6.15 -6.03
C GLN A 93 3.65 6.34 -4.84
N VAL A 94 3.74 7.55 -4.29
CA VAL A 94 4.62 7.83 -3.13
C VAL A 94 4.25 6.94 -1.94
N VAL A 95 2.95 6.79 -1.65
CA VAL A 95 2.52 5.91 -0.55
C VAL A 95 2.86 4.44 -0.84
N ALA A 96 2.67 3.96 -2.08
CA ALA A 96 3.08 2.61 -2.46
C ALA A 96 4.59 2.38 -2.26
N TYR A 97 5.43 3.34 -2.63
CA TYR A 97 6.88 3.26 -2.41
C TYR A 97 7.27 3.28 -0.93
N LEU A 98 6.58 4.07 -0.11
CA LEU A 98 6.81 4.07 1.33
C LEU A 98 6.39 2.73 1.97
N LEU A 99 5.24 2.18 1.56
CA LEU A 99 4.77 0.88 2.04
C LEU A 99 5.78 -0.22 1.71
N VAL A 100 6.23 -0.33 0.45
CA VAL A 100 7.18 -1.39 0.06
C VAL A 100 8.51 -1.26 0.79
N THR A 101 9.05 -0.05 0.94
CA THR A 101 10.34 0.16 1.64
C THR A 101 10.25 -0.14 3.13
N SER A 102 9.16 0.26 3.79
CA SER A 102 8.96 -0.06 5.20
C SER A 102 8.68 -1.55 5.44
N GLY A 103 7.92 -2.18 4.55
CA GLY A 103 7.69 -3.63 4.58
C GLY A 103 8.99 -4.40 4.39
N ALA A 104 9.84 -4.00 3.44
CA ALA A 104 11.14 -4.62 3.20
C ALA A 104 12.05 -4.54 4.44
N ALA A 105 12.13 -3.39 5.11
CA ALA A 105 12.90 -3.24 6.34
C ALA A 105 12.43 -4.16 7.47
N VAL A 106 11.12 -4.42 7.55
CA VAL A 106 10.56 -5.35 8.54
C VAL A 106 10.76 -6.81 8.13
N VAL A 107 10.66 -7.13 6.84
CA VAL A 107 10.99 -8.47 6.33
C VAL A 107 12.44 -8.82 6.59
N GLU A 108 13.37 -7.89 6.42
CA GLU A 108 14.80 -8.10 6.70
C GLU A 108 15.05 -8.41 8.18
N ILE A 109 14.51 -7.60 9.11
CA ILE A 109 14.68 -7.89 10.55
C ILE A 109 14.00 -9.20 10.94
N LEU A 110 12.86 -9.53 10.33
CA LEU A 110 12.15 -10.77 10.59
C LEU A 110 12.95 -11.97 10.07
N TYR A 111 13.59 -11.84 8.91
CA TYR A 111 14.46 -12.86 8.35
C TYR A 111 15.64 -13.16 9.29
N LEU A 112 16.31 -12.11 9.79
CA LEU A 112 17.37 -12.25 10.79
C LEU A 112 16.84 -12.85 12.11
N ALA A 113 15.64 -12.48 12.53
CA ALA A 113 15.03 -13.01 13.75
C ALA A 113 14.71 -14.51 13.64
N TYR A 114 14.40 -15.03 12.45
CA TYR A 114 14.13 -16.46 12.23
C TYR A 114 15.36 -17.29 11.88
N ASN A 115 16.34 -16.73 11.18
CA ASN A 115 17.47 -17.51 10.65
C ASN A 115 18.79 -17.20 11.34
N GLY A 116 18.89 -16.04 12.01
CA GLY A 116 20.16 -15.48 12.45
C GLY A 116 21.11 -15.16 11.29
N ASP A 117 22.32 -14.71 11.63
CA ASP A 117 23.44 -14.58 10.70
C ASP A 117 24.74 -14.82 11.47
N LYS A 118 25.47 -15.88 11.09
CA LYS A 118 26.72 -16.27 11.74
C LYS A 118 27.86 -15.28 11.45
N VAL A 119 27.84 -14.61 10.30
CA VAL A 119 28.92 -13.69 9.87
C VAL A 119 28.93 -12.44 10.73
N VAL A 120 27.76 -11.91 11.06
CA VAL A 120 27.61 -10.73 11.93
C VAL A 120 27.21 -11.08 13.36
N THR A 121 27.34 -12.36 13.75
CA THR A 121 27.03 -12.89 15.09
C THR A 121 25.60 -12.59 15.58
N TRP A 122 24.65 -12.53 14.66
CA TRP A 122 23.23 -12.32 14.98
C TRP A 122 22.54 -13.65 15.30
N SER A 123 22.03 -13.79 16.51
CA SER A 123 21.33 -15.00 16.95
C SER A 123 19.87 -15.04 16.49
N GLU A 124 19.35 -16.24 16.24
CA GLU A 124 17.90 -16.45 16.05
C GLU A 124 17.14 -15.99 17.31
N ALA A 125 16.13 -15.13 17.12
CA ALA A 125 15.32 -14.58 18.21
C ALA A 125 13.93 -15.22 18.28
N CYS A 126 13.34 -15.61 17.15
CA CYS A 126 11.96 -16.08 17.09
C CYS A 126 11.72 -17.43 17.78
N THR A 127 12.77 -18.24 18.03
CA THR A 127 12.66 -19.42 18.91
C THR A 127 12.28 -19.02 20.34
N SER A 128 12.86 -17.91 20.83
CA SER A 128 12.62 -17.40 22.20
C SER A 128 11.41 -16.46 22.28
N TYR A 129 11.03 -15.85 21.15
CA TYR A 129 9.99 -14.82 21.04
C TYR A 129 8.91 -15.18 20.00
N ALA A 130 8.46 -16.44 19.99
CA ALA A 130 7.55 -16.95 18.96
C ALA A 130 6.21 -16.20 18.85
N SER A 131 5.63 -15.77 19.98
CA SER A 131 4.38 -15.00 19.99
C SER A 131 4.55 -13.62 19.36
N PHE A 132 5.65 -12.94 19.70
CA PHE A 132 6.01 -11.65 19.11
C PHE A 132 6.20 -11.77 17.60
N CYS A 133 6.96 -12.78 17.13
CA CYS A 133 7.21 -12.98 15.70
C CYS A 133 5.94 -13.35 14.93
N ASN A 134 5.07 -14.20 15.49
CA ASN A 134 3.81 -14.56 14.83
C ASN A 134 2.87 -13.35 14.68
N ARG A 135 2.74 -12.51 15.72
CA ARG A 135 1.98 -11.26 15.62
C ARG A 135 2.55 -10.30 14.58
N LEU A 136 3.88 -10.24 14.48
CA LEU A 136 4.57 -9.42 13.49
C LEU A 136 4.32 -9.91 12.06
N ILE A 137 4.30 -11.23 11.81
CA ILE A 137 3.92 -11.79 10.51
C ILE A 137 2.51 -11.36 10.12
N ILE A 138 1.54 -11.43 11.04
CA ILE A 138 0.15 -11.02 10.77
C ILE A 138 0.11 -9.52 10.42
N ALA A 139 0.83 -8.68 11.17
CA ALA A 139 0.92 -7.25 10.86
C ALA A 139 1.54 -6.99 9.48
N LEU A 140 2.59 -7.71 9.12
CA LEU A 140 3.21 -7.66 7.79
C LEU A 140 2.25 -8.07 6.67
N VAL A 141 1.44 -9.12 6.87
CA VAL A 141 0.44 -9.55 5.88
C VAL A 141 -0.60 -8.45 5.65
N LEU A 142 -1.08 -7.80 6.71
CA LEU A 142 -2.01 -6.65 6.59
C LEU A 142 -1.36 -5.45 5.88
N HIS A 143 -0.08 -5.19 6.15
CA HIS A 143 0.71 -4.16 5.47
C HIS A 143 0.91 -4.50 3.99
N ALA A 144 1.18 -5.76 3.65
CA ALA A 144 1.30 -6.23 2.27
C ALA A 144 -0.03 -6.16 1.50
N LEU A 145 -1.15 -6.51 2.14
CA LEU A 145 -2.49 -6.31 1.56
C LEU A 145 -2.76 -4.84 1.27
N THR A 146 -2.38 -3.95 2.18
CA THR A 146 -2.44 -2.49 1.97
C THR A 146 -1.61 -2.08 0.75
N LEU A 147 -0.37 -2.56 0.63
CA LEU A 147 0.48 -2.30 -0.53
C LEU A 147 -0.18 -2.77 -1.83
N CYS A 148 -0.75 -3.98 -1.87
CA CYS A 148 -1.47 -4.47 -3.04
C CYS A 148 -2.64 -3.55 -3.43
N CYS A 149 -3.43 -3.07 -2.47
CA CYS A 149 -4.49 -2.10 -2.75
C CYS A 149 -3.93 -0.79 -3.34
N PHE A 150 -2.82 -0.29 -2.81
CA PHE A 150 -2.16 0.91 -3.33
C PHE A 150 -1.58 0.73 -4.72
N LEU A 151 -1.07 -0.45 -5.08
CA LEU A 151 -0.64 -0.75 -6.45
C LEU A 151 -1.82 -0.70 -7.42
N VAL A 152 -2.98 -1.24 -7.04
CA VAL A 152 -4.20 -1.13 -7.86
C VAL A 152 -4.66 0.33 -7.98
N LEU A 153 -4.68 1.08 -6.87
CA LEU A 153 -5.01 2.51 -6.88
C LEU A 153 -4.07 3.31 -7.79
N ALA A 154 -2.77 3.04 -7.73
CA ALA A 154 -1.74 3.62 -8.59
C ALA A 154 -2.00 3.36 -10.08
N VAL A 155 -2.43 2.15 -10.45
CA VAL A 155 -2.81 1.83 -11.84
C VAL A 155 -4.07 2.59 -12.26
N ILE A 156 -5.10 2.64 -11.40
CA ILE A 156 -6.36 3.36 -11.70
C ILE A 156 -6.10 4.88 -11.82
N SER A 157 -5.26 5.46 -10.96
CA SER A 157 -4.90 6.87 -11.01
C SER A 157 -3.98 7.19 -12.20
N ALA A 158 -3.04 6.30 -12.56
CA ALA A 158 -2.25 6.42 -13.78
C ALA A 158 -3.16 6.45 -15.02
N TYR A 159 -4.06 5.48 -15.14
CA TYR A 159 -5.00 5.40 -16.26
C TYR A 159 -5.78 6.71 -16.42
N ARG A 160 -6.35 7.25 -15.34
CA ARG A 160 -7.09 8.52 -15.36
C ARG A 160 -6.21 9.73 -15.70
N ALA A 161 -4.96 9.75 -15.26
CA ALA A 161 -4.04 10.84 -15.54
C ALA A 161 -3.56 10.83 -16.99
N PHE A 162 -3.34 9.65 -17.58
CA PHE A 162 -2.78 9.51 -18.92
C PHE A 162 -3.84 9.38 -20.03
N SER A 163 -5.08 8.96 -19.73
CA SER A 163 -6.16 8.88 -20.73
C SER A 163 -6.53 10.23 -21.36
N ILE A 164 -6.11 11.34 -20.76
CA ILE A 164 -6.29 12.69 -21.31
C ILE A 164 -5.43 12.91 -22.57
N PHE A 165 -4.35 12.15 -22.73
CA PHE A 165 -3.40 12.27 -23.85
C PHE A 165 -3.62 11.23 -24.94
N GLU A 166 -4.72 10.47 -24.91
CA GLU A 166 -5.05 9.53 -25.98
C GLU A 166 -5.25 10.29 -27.31
N PRO A 167 -4.49 9.95 -28.37
CA PRO A 167 -4.58 10.67 -29.62
C PRO A 167 -5.99 10.50 -30.23
N PRO A 168 -6.56 11.56 -30.83
CA PRO A 168 -7.78 11.41 -31.61
C PRO A 168 -7.54 10.34 -32.67
N LEU A 169 -8.44 9.36 -32.78
CA LEU A 169 -8.36 8.34 -33.83
C LEU A 169 -8.25 9.05 -35.18
N SER A 170 -7.16 8.78 -35.92
CA SER A 170 -7.03 9.22 -37.31
C SER A 170 -8.31 8.85 -38.06
N PRO A 171 -8.93 9.77 -38.81
CA PRO A 171 -9.92 9.40 -39.79
C PRO A 171 -9.30 8.32 -40.67
N LYS A 172 -10.03 7.22 -40.91
CA LYS A 172 -9.63 6.28 -41.95
C LYS A 172 -9.65 7.03 -43.27
N GLU A 173 -8.48 7.31 -43.81
CA GLU A 173 -8.31 7.91 -45.12
C GLU A 173 -8.55 6.83 -46.19
N GLY A 174 -9.57 7.05 -47.04
CA GLY A 174 -9.85 6.36 -48.32
C GLY A 174 -10.56 5.00 -48.22
N GLU A 175 -11.58 4.64 -49.01
CA GLU A 175 -12.22 5.14 -50.25
C GLU A 175 -13.64 4.51 -50.23
N GLU A 176 -14.77 5.17 -50.50
CA GLU A 176 -15.17 5.80 -51.77
C GLU A 176 -14.61 5.12 -53.02
N GLN A 177 -14.95 3.85 -53.23
CA GLN A 177 -15.17 3.37 -54.60
C GLN A 177 -16.63 3.59 -54.96
N ARG A 178 -16.90 4.76 -55.55
CA ARG A 178 -17.99 4.95 -56.50
C ARG A 178 -17.46 4.53 -57.87
N ASN A 179 -17.95 3.43 -58.41
CA ASN A 179 -18.35 3.23 -59.81
C ASN A 179 -18.90 1.82 -60.01
#